data_AF-A0A954PKJ0-F1
#
_entry.id   AF-A0A954PKJ0-F1
#
_cell.length_a   1.000
_cell.length_b   1.000
_cell.length_c   1.000
_cell.angle_alpha   90.00
_cell.angle_beta   90.00
_cell.angle_gamma   90.00
#
_symmetry.space_group_name_H-M   'P 1'
#
loop_
_entity.id
_entity.type
_entity.pdbx_description
1 polymer ?
#
loop_
_entity_poly.entity_id
_entity_poly.type
_entity_poly.pdbx_seq_one_letter_code
_entity_poly.pdbx_strand_id
1 'polypeptide(L)'
;EKNQPPPSDAGSADVTDIDLAIARLEELRRLFFSIVEHLRDTAQRQVELNDQTAQVLGNETNDNLDAQVGPLGNRQQSLREIADAIAEALKEQSQAANTSTANQAVDTVDSQQVNQQEAEARKLAAAAEKVNQGSEAMQAAADLLSAPQLPEVSAVSSQQTEALTRLAEALQILDESQSSEQPNTDESKGDQQQEQQQNQGSSEEPQQQQDMNASQMLQAIRDRESQRRHEKNKHAATDSRSVEKDW
;
A
#
# COMPACT_ATOMS: atom_id res chain seq x y z
N GLU A 1 44.49 -38.65 -46.11
CA GLU A 1 43.46 -37.63 -45.80
C GLU A 1 43.60 -37.14 -44.36
N LYS A 2 43.30 -35.86 -44.09
CA LYS A 2 43.13 -35.30 -42.73
C LYS A 2 41.65 -35.44 -42.34
N ASN A 3 41.37 -36.17 -41.26
CA ASN A 3 40.03 -36.31 -40.70
C ASN A 3 39.83 -35.17 -39.68
N GLN A 4 38.95 -34.21 -39.99
CA GLN A 4 38.50 -33.17 -39.05
C GLN A 4 37.26 -33.68 -38.27
N PRO A 5 37.16 -33.44 -36.95
CA PRO A 5 35.90 -33.60 -36.23
C PRO A 5 34.93 -32.46 -36.57
N PRO A 6 33.60 -32.66 -36.44
CA PRO A 6 32.61 -31.63 -36.74
C PRO A 6 32.65 -30.49 -35.70
N PRO A 7 32.25 -29.26 -36.07
CA PRO A 7 32.15 -28.15 -35.13
C PRO A 7 30.98 -28.36 -34.17
N SER A 8 31.25 -28.22 -32.88
CA SER A 8 30.27 -28.27 -31.80
C SER A 8 29.26 -27.13 -31.93
N ASP A 9 27.99 -27.50 -32.07
CA ASP A 9 26.81 -26.65 -31.97
C ASP A 9 26.60 -26.25 -30.49
N ALA A 10 27.31 -25.19 -30.07
CA ALA A 10 27.25 -24.65 -28.70
C ALA A 10 26.44 -23.34 -28.61
N GLY A 11 25.89 -22.84 -29.72
CA GLY A 11 25.27 -21.52 -29.78
C GLY A 11 23.73 -21.51 -29.63
N SER A 12 23.09 -22.67 -29.68
CA SER A 12 21.62 -22.79 -29.74
C SER A 12 20.95 -23.06 -28.38
N ALA A 13 21.71 -23.49 -27.36
CA ALA A 13 21.19 -23.67 -25.99
C ALA A 13 21.09 -22.35 -25.21
N ASP A 14 21.99 -21.40 -25.47
CA ASP A 14 22.11 -20.14 -24.71
C ASP A 14 20.94 -19.18 -24.99
N VAL A 15 20.42 -19.19 -26.22
CA VAL A 15 19.28 -18.33 -26.63
C VAL A 15 17.98 -18.78 -25.98
N THR A 16 17.76 -20.10 -25.85
CA THR A 16 16.55 -20.63 -25.22
C THR A 16 16.49 -20.39 -23.71
N ASP A 17 17.63 -20.36 -23.03
CA ASP A 17 17.70 -20.07 -21.59
C ASP A 17 17.48 -18.57 -21.30
N ILE A 18 17.97 -17.68 -22.17
CA ILE A 18 17.72 -16.23 -22.07
C ILE A 18 16.22 -15.93 -22.29
N ASP A 19 15.61 -16.52 -23.31
CA ASP A 19 14.17 -16.34 -23.59
C ASP A 19 13.29 -16.86 -22.44
N LEU A 20 13.70 -17.97 -21.81
CA LEU A 20 13.03 -18.52 -20.63
C LEU A 20 13.18 -17.58 -19.41
N ALA A 21 14.37 -17.02 -19.18
CA ALA A 21 14.60 -16.07 -18.10
C ALA A 21 13.77 -14.79 -18.27
N ILE A 22 13.67 -14.27 -19.49
CA ILE A 22 12.84 -13.10 -19.82
C ILE A 22 11.36 -13.41 -19.56
N ALA A 23 10.85 -14.56 -20.01
CA ALA A 23 9.47 -14.96 -19.78
C ALA A 23 9.13 -15.08 -18.28
N ARG A 24 10.07 -15.58 -17.47
CA ARG A 24 9.92 -15.65 -16.00
C ARG A 24 9.94 -14.28 -15.34
N LEU A 25 10.80 -13.37 -15.80
CA LEU A 25 10.82 -11.98 -15.32
C LEU A 25 9.50 -11.26 -15.64
N GLU A 26 8.93 -11.47 -16.84
CA GLU A 26 7.62 -10.92 -17.19
C GLU A 26 6.48 -11.49 -16.34
N GLU A 27 6.50 -12.80 -16.07
CA GLU A 27 5.52 -13.47 -15.21
C GLU A 27 5.58 -12.93 -13.77
N LEU A 28 6.79 -12.76 -13.22
CA LEU A 28 7.02 -12.13 -11.92
C LEU A 28 6.56 -10.67 -11.90
N ARG A 29 6.82 -9.90 -12.97
CA ARG A 29 6.36 -8.52 -13.10
C ARG A 29 4.82 -8.43 -13.11
N ARG A 30 4.13 -9.34 -13.80
CA ARG A 30 2.65 -9.40 -13.82
C ARG A 30 2.08 -9.74 -12.43
N LEU A 31 2.71 -10.68 -11.72
CA LEU A 31 2.33 -11.02 -10.34
C LEU A 31 2.57 -9.83 -9.39
N PHE A 32 3.68 -9.13 -9.53
CA PHE A 32 3.98 -7.94 -8.72
C PHE A 32 2.98 -6.81 -8.95
N PHE A 33 2.60 -6.52 -10.21
CA PHE A 33 1.54 -5.56 -10.51
C PHE A 33 0.20 -5.98 -9.90
N SER A 34 -0.14 -7.27 -9.94
CA SER A 34 -1.36 -7.76 -9.30
C SER A 34 -1.34 -7.53 -7.78
N ILE A 35 -0.18 -7.68 -7.12
CA ILE A 35 -0.04 -7.46 -5.68
C ILE A 35 -0.15 -5.98 -5.33
N VAL A 36 0.54 -5.10 -6.07
CA VAL A 36 0.45 -3.64 -5.85
C VAL A 36 -0.98 -3.15 -6.08
N GLU A 37 -1.66 -3.65 -7.11
CA GLU A 37 -3.06 -3.33 -7.38
C GLU A 37 -3.98 -3.80 -6.24
N HIS A 38 -3.83 -5.04 -5.78
CA HIS A 38 -4.60 -5.53 -4.63
C HIS A 38 -4.30 -4.73 -3.36
N LEU A 39 -3.08 -4.26 -3.16
CA LEU A 39 -2.73 -3.40 -2.03
C LEU A 39 -3.39 -2.02 -2.13
N ARG A 40 -3.45 -1.42 -3.33
CA ARG A 40 -4.17 -0.16 -3.57
C ARG A 40 -5.67 -0.31 -3.33
N ASP A 41 -6.29 -1.36 -3.89
CA ASP A 41 -7.71 -1.66 -3.68
C ASP A 41 -8.02 -1.90 -2.19
N THR A 42 -7.16 -2.67 -1.49
CA THR A 42 -7.31 -2.92 -0.05
C THR A 42 -7.23 -1.62 0.76
N ALA A 43 -6.27 -0.74 0.43
CA ALA A 43 -6.14 0.55 1.09
C ALA A 43 -7.34 1.46 0.81
N GLN A 44 -7.83 1.51 -0.43
CA GLN A 44 -9.03 2.28 -0.78
C GLN A 44 -10.27 1.78 -0.03
N ARG A 45 -10.50 0.47 0.02
CA ARG A 45 -11.62 -0.12 0.78
C ARG A 45 -11.49 0.14 2.27
N GLN A 46 -10.27 0.17 2.81
CA GLN A 46 -10.04 0.54 4.20
C GLN A 46 -10.38 2.02 4.47
N VAL A 47 -10.19 2.93 3.50
CA VAL A 47 -10.63 4.32 3.59
C VAL A 47 -12.15 4.39 3.67
N GLU A 48 -12.84 3.70 2.76
CA GLU A 48 -14.31 3.65 2.73
C GLU A 48 -14.89 3.06 4.01
N LEU A 49 -14.26 1.99 4.53
CA LEU A 49 -14.67 1.35 5.77
C LEU A 49 -14.50 2.27 6.98
N ASN A 50 -13.41 3.04 7.03
CA ASN A 50 -13.18 4.04 8.09
C ASN A 50 -14.28 5.11 8.07
N ASP A 51 -14.65 5.61 6.89
CA ASP A 51 -15.71 6.62 6.75
C ASP A 51 -17.09 6.07 7.15
N GLN A 52 -17.41 4.85 6.73
CA GLN A 52 -18.63 4.16 7.15
C GLN A 52 -18.66 3.92 8.66
N THR A 53 -17.52 3.54 9.25
CA THR A 53 -17.39 3.30 10.69
C THR A 53 -17.62 4.58 11.48
N ALA A 54 -17.01 5.69 11.05
CA ALA A 54 -17.21 7.00 11.67
C ALA A 54 -18.68 7.46 11.57
N GLN A 55 -19.35 7.22 10.44
CA GLN A 55 -20.76 7.58 10.26
C GLN A 55 -21.69 6.75 11.16
N VAL A 56 -21.45 5.44 11.26
CA VAL A 56 -22.28 4.54 12.07
C VAL A 56 -22.09 4.82 13.56
N LEU A 57 -20.85 4.88 14.03
CA LEU A 57 -20.54 5.06 15.44
C LEU A 57 -20.71 6.53 15.90
N GLY A 58 -20.58 7.50 15.01
CA GLY A 58 -20.74 8.92 15.34
C GLY A 58 -22.20 9.39 15.47
N ASN A 59 -23.16 8.57 15.06
CA ASN A 59 -24.58 8.86 15.21
C ASN A 59 -25.13 8.21 16.49
N GLU A 60 -24.97 8.91 17.62
CA GLU A 60 -25.38 8.45 18.97
C GLU A 60 -26.89 8.14 19.10
N THR A 61 -27.73 8.68 18.20
CA THR A 61 -29.19 8.49 18.22
C THR A 61 -29.66 7.23 17.46
N ASN A 62 -28.74 6.39 16.99
CA ASN A 62 -29.06 5.25 16.14
C ASN A 62 -29.45 4.03 16.97
N ASP A 63 -30.76 3.82 17.18
CA ASP A 63 -31.33 2.69 17.94
C ASP A 63 -30.96 1.30 17.40
N ASN A 64 -30.36 1.23 16.20
CA ASN A 64 -29.98 -0.01 15.53
C ASN A 64 -28.46 -0.11 15.28
N LEU A 65 -27.67 0.50 16.17
CA LEU A 65 -26.21 0.56 16.12
C LEU A 65 -25.57 -0.84 16.08
N ASP A 66 -26.01 -1.75 16.95
CA ASP A 66 -25.47 -3.11 17.01
C ASP A 66 -25.64 -3.88 15.69
N ALA A 67 -26.78 -3.72 15.02
CA ALA A 67 -27.03 -4.37 13.73
C ALA A 67 -26.19 -3.78 12.58
N GLN A 68 -25.74 -2.54 12.72
CA GLN A 68 -24.90 -1.86 11.72
C GLN A 68 -23.41 -2.10 11.96
N VAL A 69 -22.98 -2.27 13.21
CA VAL A 69 -21.58 -2.52 13.58
C VAL A 69 -21.11 -3.91 13.18
N GLY A 70 -21.96 -4.95 13.32
CA GLY A 70 -21.59 -6.33 12.96
C GLY A 70 -21.07 -6.49 11.52
N PRO A 71 -21.78 -5.97 10.49
CA PRO A 71 -21.29 -5.97 9.11
C PRO A 71 -19.97 -5.21 8.90
N LEU A 72 -19.70 -4.14 9.67
CA LEU A 72 -18.43 -3.41 9.59
C LEU A 72 -17.28 -4.25 10.12
N GLY A 73 -17.48 -4.96 11.23
CA GLY A 73 -16.49 -5.91 11.77
C GLY A 73 -16.13 -7.00 10.76
N ASN A 74 -17.13 -7.59 10.09
CA ASN A 74 -16.89 -8.60 9.05
C ASN A 74 -16.11 -8.06 7.85
N ARG A 75 -16.41 -6.82 7.41
CA ARG A 75 -15.63 -6.17 6.34
C ARG A 75 -14.20 -5.89 6.77
N GLN A 76 -14.00 -5.44 8.00
CA GLN A 76 -12.67 -5.20 8.57
C GLN A 76 -11.84 -6.48 8.60
N GLN A 77 -12.44 -7.60 9.00
CA GLN A 77 -11.83 -8.92 9.02
C GLN A 77 -11.47 -9.41 7.59
N SER A 78 -12.36 -9.20 6.62
CA SER A 78 -12.08 -9.56 5.23
C SER A 78 -10.91 -8.75 4.65
N LEU A 79 -10.81 -7.45 4.94
CA LEU A 79 -9.68 -6.63 4.50
C LEU A 79 -8.37 -7.07 5.15
N ARG A 80 -8.41 -7.46 6.42
CA ARG A 80 -7.27 -8.06 7.11
C ARG A 80 -6.78 -9.32 6.40
N GLU A 81 -7.67 -10.26 6.09
CA GLU A 81 -7.30 -11.52 5.42
C GLU A 81 -6.64 -11.28 4.06
N ILE A 82 -7.11 -10.27 3.31
CA ILE A 82 -6.49 -9.85 2.05
C ILE A 82 -5.09 -9.26 2.32
N ALA A 83 -4.94 -8.41 3.34
CA ALA A 83 -3.64 -7.85 3.72
C ALA A 83 -2.64 -8.93 4.16
N ASP A 84 -3.07 -9.93 4.94
CA ASP A 84 -2.25 -11.09 5.33
C ASP A 84 -1.74 -11.85 4.08
N ALA A 85 -2.63 -12.10 3.11
CA ALA A 85 -2.25 -12.79 1.87
C ALA A 85 -1.26 -11.98 1.03
N ILE A 86 -1.44 -10.66 0.95
CA ILE A 86 -0.51 -9.74 0.26
C ILE A 86 0.87 -9.77 0.93
N ALA A 87 0.90 -9.69 2.27
CA ALA A 87 2.16 -9.68 3.01
C ALA A 87 2.93 -11.00 2.85
N GLU A 88 2.24 -12.15 2.90
CA GLU A 88 2.89 -13.43 2.67
C GLU A 88 3.41 -13.54 1.23
N ALA A 89 2.63 -13.10 0.22
CA ALA A 89 3.08 -13.10 -1.17
C ALA A 89 4.33 -12.22 -1.39
N LEU A 90 4.37 -11.02 -0.81
CA LEU A 90 5.56 -10.14 -0.87
C LEU A 90 6.77 -10.78 -0.19
N LYS A 91 6.56 -11.45 0.95
CA LYS A 91 7.61 -12.16 1.67
C LYS A 91 8.13 -13.37 0.88
N GLU A 92 7.27 -14.18 0.28
CA GLU A 92 7.65 -15.29 -0.59
C GLU A 92 8.47 -14.79 -1.79
N GLN A 93 8.06 -13.68 -2.43
CA GLN A 93 8.83 -13.07 -3.53
C GLN A 93 10.21 -12.59 -3.07
N SER A 94 10.30 -11.97 -1.89
CA SER A 94 11.59 -11.55 -1.33
C SER A 94 12.56 -12.73 -1.12
N GLN A 95 12.04 -13.89 -0.71
CA GLN A 95 12.83 -15.10 -0.49
C GLN A 95 13.23 -15.77 -1.80
N ALA A 96 12.32 -15.79 -2.78
CA ALA A 96 12.59 -16.32 -4.12
C ALA A 96 13.68 -15.51 -4.84
N ALA A 97 13.68 -14.18 -4.69
CA ALA A 97 14.72 -13.29 -5.21
C ALA A 97 16.10 -13.64 -4.62
N ASN A 98 16.20 -13.75 -3.28
CA ASN A 98 17.45 -14.12 -2.61
C ASN A 98 17.97 -15.52 -2.98
N THR A 99 17.07 -16.49 -3.16
CA THR A 99 17.44 -17.88 -3.52
C THR A 99 17.98 -17.96 -4.96
N SER A 100 17.43 -17.15 -5.86
CA SER A 100 17.88 -17.06 -7.25
C SER A 100 19.30 -16.48 -7.34
N THR A 101 19.61 -15.48 -6.51
CA THR A 101 20.95 -14.88 -6.41
C THR A 101 21.99 -15.86 -5.88
N ALA A 102 21.64 -16.71 -4.91
CA ALA A 102 22.55 -17.70 -4.33
C ALA A 102 22.98 -18.81 -5.32
N ASN A 103 22.09 -19.19 -6.25
CA ASN A 103 22.39 -20.21 -7.26
C ASN A 103 23.15 -19.68 -8.49
N GLN A 104 23.06 -18.37 -8.79
CA GLN A 104 23.75 -17.74 -9.92
C GLN A 104 25.17 -17.24 -9.59
N ALA A 105 25.54 -17.16 -8.31
CA ALA A 105 26.86 -16.69 -7.87
C ALA A 105 28.04 -17.63 -8.18
N VAL A 106 27.84 -18.73 -8.94
CA VAL A 106 28.84 -19.78 -9.16
C VAL A 106 29.71 -19.54 -10.41
N ASP A 107 29.29 -18.72 -11.38
CA ASP A 107 30.16 -18.35 -12.50
C ASP A 107 29.70 -17.02 -13.16
N THR A 108 30.57 -16.01 -13.16
CA THR A 108 30.55 -14.83 -14.08
C THR A 108 29.43 -13.76 -13.99
N VAL A 109 28.62 -13.69 -12.94
CA VAL A 109 27.62 -12.60 -12.83
C VAL A 109 28.24 -11.29 -12.34
N ASP A 110 27.91 -10.20 -13.04
CA ASP A 110 28.32 -8.83 -12.73
C ASP A 110 27.87 -8.43 -11.31
N SER A 111 28.83 -8.04 -10.46
CA SER A 111 28.62 -7.68 -9.04
C SER A 111 27.52 -6.61 -8.86
N GLN A 112 27.25 -5.82 -9.89
CA GLN A 112 26.20 -4.81 -9.89
C GLN A 112 24.78 -5.39 -10.01
N GLN A 113 24.57 -6.51 -10.71
CA GLN A 113 23.26 -7.15 -10.83
C GLN A 113 22.86 -7.88 -9.55
N VAL A 114 23.82 -8.56 -8.92
CA VAL A 114 23.64 -9.23 -7.62
C VAL A 114 23.21 -8.23 -6.54
N ASN A 115 23.87 -7.06 -6.47
CA ASN A 115 23.51 -6.01 -5.52
C ASN A 115 22.12 -5.41 -5.78
N GLN A 116 21.69 -5.31 -7.05
CA GLN A 116 20.36 -4.79 -7.39
C GLN A 116 19.26 -5.77 -6.99
N GLN A 117 19.42 -7.07 -7.26
CA GLN A 117 18.47 -8.09 -6.84
C GLN A 117 18.35 -8.19 -5.31
N GLU A 118 19.47 -8.12 -4.58
CA GLU A 118 19.43 -8.12 -3.12
C GLU A 118 18.73 -6.86 -2.56
N ALA A 119 18.95 -5.70 -3.19
CA ALA A 119 18.25 -4.47 -2.82
C ALA A 119 16.74 -4.59 -3.06
N GLU A 120 16.31 -5.19 -4.17
CA GLU A 120 14.90 -5.45 -4.47
C GLU A 120 14.28 -6.43 -3.48
N ALA A 121 14.95 -7.54 -3.18
CA ALA A 121 14.50 -8.50 -2.17
C ALA A 121 14.30 -7.85 -0.80
N ARG A 122 15.23 -6.99 -0.37
CA ARG A 122 15.10 -6.22 0.89
C ARG A 122 13.93 -5.26 0.87
N LYS A 123 13.65 -4.59 -0.26
CA LYS A 123 12.48 -3.72 -0.42
C LYS A 123 11.18 -4.49 -0.32
N LEU A 124 11.07 -5.64 -1.01
CA LEU A 124 9.90 -6.53 -0.93
C LEU A 124 9.64 -6.99 0.50
N ALA A 125 10.69 -7.41 1.22
CA ALA A 125 10.57 -7.80 2.62
C ALA A 125 10.14 -6.63 3.52
N ALA A 126 10.65 -5.42 3.28
CA ALA A 126 10.24 -4.22 4.02
C ALA A 126 8.77 -3.85 3.75
N ALA A 127 8.30 -3.95 2.50
CA ALA A 127 6.91 -3.74 2.16
C ALA A 127 6.00 -4.80 2.81
N ALA A 128 6.39 -6.07 2.79
CA ALA A 128 5.67 -7.16 3.45
C ALA A 128 5.47 -6.88 4.95
N GLU A 129 6.53 -6.44 5.63
CA GLU A 129 6.48 -6.06 7.04
C GLU A 129 5.48 -4.93 7.31
N LYS A 130 5.43 -3.92 6.43
CA LYS A 130 4.46 -2.84 6.54
C LYS A 130 3.03 -3.33 6.32
N VAL A 131 2.79 -4.18 5.33
CA VAL A 131 1.45 -4.77 5.13
C VAL A 131 1.02 -5.62 6.34
N ASN A 132 1.93 -6.40 6.93
CA ASN A 132 1.67 -7.15 8.16
C ASN A 132 1.28 -6.25 9.34
N GLN A 133 2.04 -5.18 9.59
CA GLN A 133 1.68 -4.19 10.62
C GLN A 133 0.31 -3.55 10.36
N GLY A 134 -0.03 -3.33 9.09
CA GLY A 134 -1.35 -2.87 8.70
C GLY A 134 -2.45 -3.87 9.03
N SER A 135 -2.21 -5.15 8.73
CA SER A 135 -3.11 -6.26 9.06
C SER A 135 -3.33 -6.41 10.58
N GLU A 136 -2.29 -6.29 11.39
CA GLU A 136 -2.42 -6.32 12.86
C GLU A 136 -3.33 -5.20 13.38
N ALA A 137 -3.20 -3.99 12.84
CA ALA A 137 -4.09 -2.88 13.18
C ALA A 137 -5.54 -3.13 12.67
N MET A 138 -5.72 -3.76 11.51
CA MET A 138 -7.03 -4.19 11.03
C MET A 138 -7.66 -5.25 11.95
N GLN A 139 -6.87 -6.20 12.46
CA GLN A 139 -7.34 -7.17 13.45
C GLN A 139 -7.81 -6.47 14.72
N ALA A 140 -7.01 -5.53 15.24
CA ALA A 140 -7.39 -4.77 16.43
C ALA A 140 -8.68 -3.97 16.21
N ALA A 141 -8.88 -3.37 15.03
CA ALA A 141 -10.14 -2.72 14.67
C ALA A 141 -11.31 -3.71 14.61
N ALA A 142 -11.12 -4.90 14.03
CA ALA A 142 -12.14 -5.94 13.94
C ALA A 142 -12.54 -6.46 15.34
N ASP A 143 -11.57 -6.64 16.23
CA ASP A 143 -11.79 -7.06 17.62
C ASP A 143 -12.61 -6.03 18.39
N LEU A 144 -12.32 -4.73 18.20
CA LEU A 144 -13.10 -3.64 18.80
C LEU A 144 -14.53 -3.61 18.26
N LEU A 145 -14.72 -3.77 16.95
CA LEU A 145 -16.05 -3.81 16.32
C LEU A 145 -16.86 -5.06 16.68
N SER A 146 -16.19 -6.15 17.06
CA SER A 146 -16.83 -7.40 17.49
C SER A 146 -17.01 -7.49 19.00
N ALA A 147 -16.59 -6.47 19.74
CA ALA A 147 -16.68 -6.46 21.19
C ALA A 147 -18.15 -6.48 21.66
N PRO A 148 -18.47 -7.11 22.80
CA PRO A 148 -19.83 -7.15 23.35
C PRO A 148 -20.38 -5.77 23.75
N GLN A 149 -19.51 -4.78 23.91
CA GLN A 149 -19.86 -3.40 24.22
C GLN A 149 -19.54 -2.54 23.00
N LEU A 150 -20.42 -1.57 22.74
CA LEU A 150 -20.23 -0.60 21.68
C LEU A 150 -18.87 0.09 21.83
N PRO A 151 -17.99 -0.02 20.82
CA PRO A 151 -16.66 0.56 20.92
C PRO A 151 -16.73 2.07 20.77
N GLU A 152 -15.84 2.75 21.47
CA GLU A 152 -15.57 4.17 21.26
C GLU A 152 -15.11 4.40 19.81
N VAL A 153 -15.76 5.35 19.11
CA VAL A 153 -15.41 5.74 17.72
C VAL A 153 -13.91 6.01 17.59
N SER A 154 -13.34 6.67 18.60
CA SER A 154 -11.93 7.06 18.62
C SER A 154 -10.97 5.86 18.70
N ALA A 155 -11.37 4.76 19.35
CA ALA A 155 -10.54 3.56 19.46
C ALA A 155 -10.50 2.81 18.12
N VAL A 156 -11.66 2.60 17.49
CA VAL A 156 -11.74 1.90 16.20
C VAL A 156 -11.05 2.72 15.09
N SER A 157 -11.36 4.02 15.02
CA SER A 157 -10.80 4.90 13.99
C SER A 157 -9.28 5.05 14.11
N SER A 158 -8.72 5.00 15.33
CA SER A 158 -7.26 4.98 15.52
C SER A 158 -6.63 3.76 14.86
N GLN A 159 -7.16 2.57 15.11
CA GLN A 159 -6.65 1.32 14.53
C GLN A 159 -6.82 1.29 13.01
N GLN A 160 -7.98 1.72 12.50
CA GLN A 160 -8.22 1.83 11.05
C GLN A 160 -7.30 2.85 10.36
N THR A 161 -6.93 3.92 11.05
CA THR A 161 -5.99 4.93 10.54
C THR A 161 -4.55 4.41 10.55
N GLU A 162 -4.17 3.67 11.59
CA GLU A 162 -2.88 2.99 11.63
C GLU A 162 -2.76 1.97 10.49
N ALA A 163 -3.77 1.13 10.29
CA ALA A 163 -3.82 0.20 9.17
C ALA A 163 -3.59 0.89 7.82
N LEU A 164 -4.33 1.97 7.54
CA LEU A 164 -4.16 2.77 6.33
C LEU A 164 -2.76 3.35 6.17
N THR A 165 -2.19 3.87 7.25
CA THR A 165 -0.84 4.44 7.24
C THR A 165 0.18 3.39 6.84
N ARG A 166 0.07 2.18 7.40
CA ARG A 166 0.97 1.07 7.09
C ARG A 166 0.84 0.57 5.65
N LEU A 167 -0.38 0.45 5.13
CA LEU A 167 -0.59 0.08 3.72
C LEU A 167 -0.02 1.13 2.77
N ALA A 168 -0.16 2.41 3.08
CA ALA A 168 0.39 3.48 2.27
C ALA A 168 1.93 3.58 2.36
N GLU A 169 2.52 3.31 3.53
CA GLU A 169 3.97 3.12 3.68
C GLU A 169 4.48 1.95 2.81
N ALA A 170 3.75 0.83 2.79
CA ALA A 170 4.08 -0.31 1.93
C ALA A 170 4.02 0.06 0.44
N LEU A 171 2.96 0.75 0.02
CA LEU A 171 2.83 1.23 -1.37
C LEU A 171 3.96 2.18 -1.76
N GLN A 172 4.40 3.07 -0.86
CA GLN A 172 5.51 3.97 -1.13
C GLN A 172 6.83 3.20 -1.39
N ILE A 173 7.12 2.18 -0.57
CA ILE A 173 8.29 1.32 -0.76
C ILE A 173 8.25 0.61 -2.12
N LEU A 174 7.05 0.23 -2.58
CA LEU A 174 6.83 -0.49 -3.84
C LEU A 174 6.78 0.44 -5.07
N ASP A 175 6.29 1.68 -4.96
CA ASP A 175 6.30 2.65 -6.07
C ASP A 175 7.72 3.15 -6.37
N GLU A 176 8.58 3.26 -5.35
CA GLU A 176 9.99 3.60 -5.51
C GLU A 176 10.77 2.57 -6.34
N SER A 177 10.29 1.33 -6.50
CA SER A 177 10.93 0.32 -7.36
C SER A 177 10.64 0.54 -8.85
N GLN A 178 9.44 1.02 -9.20
CA GLN A 178 9.02 1.27 -10.59
C GLN A 178 9.83 2.40 -11.27
N SER A 179 10.38 3.33 -10.47
CA SER A 179 11.18 4.45 -11.00
C SER A 179 12.63 4.09 -11.32
N SER A 180 13.08 2.86 -11.05
CA SER A 180 14.49 2.45 -11.21
C SER A 180 14.85 2.05 -12.65
N GLU A 181 13.88 1.92 -13.55
CA GLU A 181 14.09 1.53 -14.95
C GLU A 181 13.67 2.65 -15.92
N GLN A 182 14.41 3.76 -15.93
CA GLN A 182 14.47 4.61 -17.12
C GLN A 182 15.91 4.70 -17.63
N PRO A 183 16.19 4.24 -18.87
CA PRO A 183 17.45 4.56 -19.52
C PRO A 183 17.51 6.08 -19.72
N ASN A 184 18.64 6.66 -19.29
CA ASN A 184 19.04 8.04 -19.55
C ASN A 184 18.61 8.48 -20.96
N THR A 185 17.67 9.42 -21.02
CA THR A 185 17.59 10.33 -22.15
C THR A 185 17.84 11.72 -21.58
N ASP A 186 19.07 12.17 -21.78
CA ASP A 186 19.53 13.53 -21.56
C ASP A 186 18.87 14.48 -22.58
N GLU A 187 18.88 15.78 -22.26
CA GLU A 187 18.35 16.94 -23.01
C GLU A 187 16.82 17.20 -22.92
N SER A 188 16.29 18.38 -22.57
CA SER A 188 16.88 19.72 -22.44
C SER A 188 15.93 20.68 -21.70
N LYS A 189 16.51 21.77 -21.20
CA LYS A 189 15.95 22.91 -20.44
C LYS A 189 14.62 23.51 -20.96
N GLY A 190 13.82 24.05 -20.04
CA GLY A 190 12.73 24.99 -20.36
C GLY A 190 12.10 25.65 -19.13
N ASP A 191 12.53 26.87 -18.85
CA ASP A 191 12.05 27.84 -17.86
C ASP A 191 10.60 28.31 -18.12
N GLN A 192 9.72 28.37 -17.11
CA GLN A 192 8.76 29.47 -16.96
C GLN A 192 8.01 29.52 -15.61
N GLN A 193 8.16 30.66 -14.95
CA GLN A 193 7.25 31.23 -13.95
C GLN A 193 5.92 31.67 -14.59
N GLN A 194 4.78 31.55 -13.89
CA GLN A 194 3.95 32.68 -13.38
C GLN A 194 2.50 32.27 -12.99
N GLU A 195 2.14 32.71 -11.77
CA GLU A 195 0.90 33.38 -11.33
C GLU A 195 -0.54 32.89 -11.64
N GLN A 196 -1.28 32.70 -10.54
CA GLN A 196 -2.66 33.11 -10.23
C GLN A 196 -3.81 32.89 -11.25
N GLN A 197 -4.84 32.15 -10.82
CA GLN A 197 -6.18 32.73 -10.66
C GLN A 197 -7.13 31.91 -9.76
N GLN A 198 -7.75 32.61 -8.81
CA GLN A 198 -9.04 32.26 -8.20
C GLN A 198 -10.13 32.26 -9.29
N ASN A 199 -11.07 31.30 -9.24
CA ASN A 199 -12.47 31.51 -8.86
C ASN A 199 -13.43 30.45 -9.45
N GLN A 200 -14.30 29.95 -8.58
CA GLN A 200 -15.67 29.43 -8.81
C GLN A 200 -15.95 28.28 -9.79
N GLY A 201 -16.32 27.14 -9.18
CA GLY A 201 -17.68 26.60 -9.33
C GLY A 201 -18.01 25.95 -10.67
N SER A 202 -17.83 24.64 -10.76
CA SER A 202 -18.63 23.79 -11.64
C SER A 202 -18.74 22.40 -10.99
N SER A 203 -19.98 22.07 -10.63
CA SER A 203 -20.41 20.74 -10.20
C SER A 203 -20.43 19.84 -11.42
N GLU A 204 -19.38 19.04 -11.57
CA GLU A 204 -19.29 17.87 -12.44
C GLU A 204 -18.00 17.15 -12.01
N GLU A 205 -18.08 16.16 -11.13
CA GLU A 205 -16.99 15.19 -10.98
C GLU A 205 -17.45 13.81 -11.45
N PRO A 206 -17.05 13.41 -12.66
CA PRO A 206 -17.09 12.03 -13.10
C PRO A 206 -15.92 11.28 -12.47
N GLN A 207 -16.22 10.27 -11.66
CA GLN A 207 -15.50 8.99 -11.63
C GLN A 207 -13.94 9.03 -11.67
N GLN A 208 -13.30 9.96 -10.97
CA GLN A 208 -11.85 9.99 -10.73
C GLN A 208 -11.56 9.42 -9.33
N GLN A 209 -11.76 8.12 -9.16
CA GLN A 209 -11.39 7.40 -7.93
C GLN A 209 -10.35 6.30 -8.17
N GLN A 210 -9.75 6.25 -9.36
CA GLN A 210 -8.97 5.07 -9.77
C GLN A 210 -7.46 5.13 -9.56
N ASP A 211 -6.84 6.23 -9.10
CA ASP A 211 -5.39 6.21 -8.81
C ASP A 211 -5.00 7.30 -7.79
N MET A 212 -5.36 7.10 -6.53
CA MET A 212 -4.71 7.83 -5.44
C MET A 212 -3.29 7.29 -5.28
N ASN A 213 -2.27 8.07 -5.65
CA ASN A 213 -0.87 7.71 -5.40
C ASN A 213 -0.63 7.56 -3.89
N ALA A 214 0.32 6.70 -3.48
CA ALA A 214 0.62 6.42 -2.07
C ALA A 214 0.83 7.71 -1.24
N SER A 215 1.54 8.68 -1.81
CA SER A 215 1.77 10.00 -1.22
C SER A 215 0.49 10.83 -1.05
N GLN A 216 -0.43 10.77 -2.00
CA GLN A 216 -1.73 11.44 -1.91
C GLN A 216 -2.59 10.79 -0.84
N MET A 217 -2.54 9.45 -0.72
CA MET A 217 -3.22 8.71 0.34
C MET A 217 -2.68 9.07 1.73
N LEU A 218 -1.36 9.13 1.91
CA LEU A 218 -0.74 9.58 3.16
C LEU A 218 -1.11 11.02 3.51
N GLN A 219 -1.19 11.91 2.51
CA GLN A 219 -1.63 13.27 2.72
C GLN A 219 -3.10 13.34 3.13
N ALA A 220 -3.98 12.57 2.47
CA ALA A 220 -5.39 12.48 2.82
C ALA A 220 -5.61 11.93 4.25
N ILE A 221 -4.83 10.92 4.65
CA ILE A 221 -4.83 10.39 6.02
C ILE A 221 -4.44 11.49 7.02
N ARG A 222 -3.36 12.24 6.73
CA ARG A 222 -2.87 13.33 7.57
C ARG A 222 -3.90 14.46 7.68
N ASP A 223 -4.51 14.85 6.57
CA ASP A 223 -5.51 15.91 6.53
C ASP A 223 -6.75 15.51 7.36
N ARG A 224 -7.20 14.26 7.21
CA ARG A 224 -8.31 13.68 8.00
C ARG A 224 -8.02 13.64 9.50
N GLU A 225 -6.83 13.20 9.88
CA GLU A 225 -6.41 13.19 11.29
C GLU A 225 -6.32 14.60 11.87
N SER A 226 -5.84 15.56 11.07
CA SER A 226 -5.85 16.96 11.46
C SER A 226 -7.28 17.45 11.71
N GLN A 227 -8.23 17.12 10.82
CA GLN A 227 -9.62 17.55 10.94
C GLN A 227 -10.28 16.98 12.20
N ARG A 228 -10.10 15.69 12.49
CA ARG A 228 -10.61 15.06 13.72
C ARG A 228 -10.06 15.71 14.99
N ARG A 229 -8.75 16.04 15.00
CA ARG A 229 -8.15 16.77 16.14
C ARG A 229 -8.77 18.16 16.31
N HIS A 230 -9.06 18.85 15.22
CA HIS A 230 -9.73 20.15 15.28
C HIS A 230 -11.17 20.02 15.80
N GLU A 231 -11.92 19.01 15.36
CA GLU A 231 -13.29 18.74 15.86
C GLU A 231 -13.26 18.41 17.36
N LYS A 232 -12.36 17.53 17.80
CA LYS A 232 -12.17 17.21 19.23
C LYS A 232 -11.82 18.45 20.06
N ASN A 233 -10.93 19.32 19.57
CA ASN A 233 -10.57 20.56 20.25
C ASN A 233 -11.75 21.55 20.31
N LYS A 234 -12.58 21.62 19.27
CA LYS A 234 -13.79 22.46 19.26
C LYS A 234 -14.81 21.97 20.29
N HIS A 235 -15.07 20.67 20.36
CA HIS A 235 -15.98 20.07 21.35
C HIS A 235 -15.45 20.26 22.78
N ALA A 236 -14.18 19.96 23.03
CA ALA A 236 -13.57 20.19 24.35
C ALA A 236 -13.63 21.67 24.79
N ALA A 237 -13.43 22.61 23.86
CA ALA A 237 -13.52 24.05 24.14
C ALA A 237 -14.97 24.53 24.40
N THR A 238 -15.98 23.83 23.88
CA THR A 238 -17.39 24.14 24.15
C THR A 238 -17.84 23.58 25.51
N ASP A 239 -17.41 22.37 25.87
CA ASP A 239 -17.72 21.78 27.19
C ASP A 239 -17.01 22.50 28.36
N SER A 240 -15.82 23.07 28.09
CA SER A 240 -15.05 23.82 29.10
C SER A 240 -15.65 25.18 29.48
N ARG A 241 -16.69 25.66 28.79
CA ARG A 241 -17.34 26.97 29.05
C ARG A 241 -18.54 26.91 29.99
N SER A 242 -18.94 25.72 30.47
CA SER A 242 -20.15 25.54 31.29
C SER A 242 -19.91 25.39 32.81
N VAL A 243 -18.69 25.61 33.31
CA VAL A 243 -18.46 25.70 34.77
C VAL A 243 -18.48 27.19 35.15
N GLU A 244 -19.69 27.72 35.28
CA GLU A 244 -19.92 29.03 35.88
C GLU A 244 -19.28 29.07 37.26
N LYS A 245 -18.50 30.14 37.48
CA LYS A 245 -17.96 30.51 38.79
C LYS A 245 -19.12 30.86 39.72
N ASP A 246 -19.66 29.86 40.41
CA ASP A 246 -20.39 30.08 41.65
C ASP A 246 -19.43 29.84 42.83
N TRP A 247 -18.62 30.87 43.08
CA TRP A 247 -18.06 31.18 44.39
C TRP A 247 -17.79 32.68 44.49
#